data_AF-A0A947Q012-F1
#
_entry.id   AF-A0A947Q012-F1
#
_cell.length_a   1.000
_cell.length_b   1.000
_cell.length_c   1.000
_cell.angle_alpha   90.00
_cell.angle_beta   90.00
_cell.angle_gamma   90.00
#
_symmetry.space_group_name_H-M   'P 1'
#
loop_
_entity.id
_entity.type
_entity.pdbx_description
1 polymer ?
#
loop_
_entity_poly.entity_id
_entity_poly.type
_entity_poly.pdbx_seq_one_letter_code
_entity_poly.pdbx_strand_id
1 'polypeptide(L)'
;MWICHCNPFDDSAVKDCLASKKGETARVSGVYKSCSGGKSPNCGSCIGHLQDMVREHNQTATVETLRKAVEIEKKHAPAPQKNERV
;
A
#
# COMPACT_ATOMS: atom_id res chain seq x y z
N MET A 1 11.27 7.20 14.08
CA MET A 1 11.42 8.62 13.72
C MET A 1 10.08 9.32 13.88
N TRP A 2 10.06 10.52 14.47
CA TRP A 2 8.83 11.34 14.51
C TRP A 2 8.41 11.73 13.10
N ILE A 3 7.13 11.53 12.78
CA ILE A 3 6.57 11.88 11.47
C ILE A 3 5.95 13.27 11.53
N CYS A 4 5.15 13.53 12.56
CA CYS A 4 4.49 14.82 12.75
C CYS A 4 4.74 15.33 14.16
N HIS A 5 5.18 16.59 14.29
CA HIS A 5 5.37 17.25 15.58
C HIS A 5 4.13 18.02 16.05
N CYS A 6 3.34 18.59 15.13
CA CYS A 6 2.13 19.33 15.49
C CYS A 6 1.00 18.44 16.02
N ASN A 7 0.87 17.25 15.43
CA ASN A 7 -0.04 16.20 15.89
C ASN A 7 0.84 14.96 16.08
N PRO A 8 1.33 14.73 17.31
CA PRO A 8 2.43 13.80 17.54
C PRO A 8 2.08 12.36 17.15
N PHE A 9 2.80 11.84 16.15
CA PHE A 9 2.90 10.41 15.85
C PHE A 9 4.23 10.10 15.15
N ASP A 10 4.70 8.86 15.31
CA ASP A 10 5.97 8.36 14.80
C ASP A 10 5.79 7.38 13.64
N ASP A 11 6.91 6.91 13.09
CA ASP A 11 6.94 5.99 11.97
C ASP A 11 6.35 4.63 12.32
N SER A 12 6.49 4.18 13.56
CA SER A 12 5.90 2.94 14.06
C SER A 12 4.37 2.99 13.98
N ALA A 13 3.76 4.08 14.45
CA ALA A 13 2.31 4.27 14.36
C ALA A 13 1.81 4.26 12.90
N VAL A 14 2.58 4.83 11.97
CA VAL A 14 2.25 4.79 10.54
C VAL A 14 2.39 3.37 9.99
N LYS A 15 3.47 2.67 10.31
CA LYS A 15 3.73 1.28 9.88
C LYS A 15 2.66 0.33 10.40
N ASP A 16 2.25 0.43 11.66
CA ASP A 16 1.18 -0.37 12.24
C ASP A 16 -0.15 -0.09 11.56
N CYS A 17 -0.45 1.18 11.28
CA CYS A 17 -1.65 1.59 10.55
C CYS A 17 -1.69 1.03 9.11
N LEU A 18 -0.54 0.93 8.45
CA LEU A 18 -0.42 0.37 7.09
C LEU A 18 -0.46 -1.16 7.11
N ALA A 19 0.20 -1.80 8.09
CA ALA A 19 0.19 -3.26 8.27
C ALA A 19 -1.22 -3.81 8.50
N SER A 20 -2.09 -3.06 9.19
CA SER A 20 -3.51 -3.42 9.33
C SER A 20 -4.30 -3.44 8.01
N LYS A 21 -3.75 -2.87 6.92
CA LYS A 21 -4.34 -2.82 5.57
C LYS A 21 -3.62 -3.74 4.58
N LYS A 22 -3.12 -4.89 5.05
CA LYS A 22 -2.31 -5.80 4.24
C LYS A 22 -3.05 -6.23 2.97
N GLY A 23 -2.43 -6.01 1.81
CA GLY A 23 -3.00 -6.34 0.50
C GLY A 23 -3.98 -5.29 -0.04
N GLU A 24 -4.21 -4.20 0.68
CA GLU A 24 -5.07 -3.10 0.27
C GLU A 24 -4.28 -1.79 0.12
N THR A 25 -4.77 -0.90 -0.74
CA THR A 25 -4.19 0.44 -0.86
C THR A 25 -4.69 1.36 0.26
N ALA A 26 -3.83 2.27 0.70
CA ALA A 26 -4.11 3.26 1.72
C ALA A 26 -4.17 4.67 1.13
N ARG A 27 -5.00 5.53 1.73
CA ARG A 27 -5.03 6.97 1.46
C ARG A 27 -4.29 7.71 2.56
N VAL A 28 -3.47 8.68 2.19
CA VAL A 28 -2.70 9.54 3.11
C VAL A 28 -3.59 10.20 4.15
N SER A 29 -4.74 10.74 3.73
CA SER A 29 -5.70 11.37 4.64
C SER A 29 -6.29 10.38 5.66
N GLY A 30 -6.49 9.12 5.26
CA GLY A 30 -6.95 8.06 6.16
C GLY A 30 -5.89 7.72 7.20
N VAL A 31 -4.64 7.51 6.74
CA VAL A 31 -3.52 7.19 7.64
C VAL A 31 -3.24 8.36 8.59
N TYR A 32 -3.24 9.59 8.10
CA TYR A 32 -3.07 10.78 8.94
C TYR A 32 -4.13 10.85 10.04
N LYS A 33 -5.42 10.68 9.69
CA LYS A 33 -6.51 10.69 10.66
C LYS A 33 -6.36 9.56 11.69
N SER A 34 -5.98 8.37 11.26
CA SER A 34 -5.76 7.25 12.18
C SER A 34 -4.62 7.54 13.17
N CYS A 35 -3.48 8.04 12.70
CA CYS A 35 -2.30 8.28 13.56
C CYS A 35 -2.46 9.53 14.44
N SER A 36 -3.22 10.54 14.00
CA SER A 36 -3.40 11.81 14.73
C SER A 36 -4.62 11.84 15.66
N GLY A 37 -5.40 10.76 15.73
CA GLY A 37 -6.66 10.74 16.49
C GLY A 37 -7.76 11.59 15.87
N GLY A 38 -7.81 11.66 14.54
CA GLY A 38 -8.85 12.36 13.78
C GLY A 38 -8.61 13.85 13.55
N LYS A 39 -7.44 14.37 13.91
CA LYS A 39 -7.10 15.78 13.76
C LYS A 39 -6.81 16.15 12.29
N SER A 40 -6.97 17.43 11.98
CA SER A 40 -6.53 18.02 10.72
C SER A 40 -5.04 18.42 10.78
N PRO A 41 -4.32 18.42 9.64
CA PRO A 41 -2.96 18.95 9.56
C PRO A 41 -2.87 20.40 10.02
N ASN A 42 -1.82 20.72 10.79
CA ASN A 42 -1.54 22.09 11.22
C ASN A 42 -0.58 22.79 10.23
N CYS A 43 0.73 22.56 10.32
CA CYS A 43 1.70 23.15 9.39
C CYS A 43 1.90 22.37 8.08
N GLY A 44 1.45 21.11 8.02
CA GLY A 44 1.54 20.25 6.83
C GLY A 44 2.93 19.73 6.47
N SER A 45 4.00 20.10 7.19
CA SER A 45 5.39 19.70 6.85
C SER A 45 5.60 18.19 6.84
N CYS A 46 4.87 17.45 7.67
CA CYS A 46 4.91 15.98 7.75
C CYS A 46 4.27 15.26 6.55
N ILE A 47 3.47 15.96 5.73
CA ILE A 47 2.61 15.32 4.73
C ILE A 47 3.42 14.70 3.61
N GLY A 48 4.53 15.33 3.18
CA GLY A 48 5.40 14.75 2.15
C GLY A 48 6.00 13.42 2.59
N HIS A 49 6.55 13.36 3.80
CA HIS A 49 7.11 12.12 4.32
C HIS A 49 6.04 11.03 4.52
N LEU A 50 4.84 11.40 5.00
CA LEU A 50 3.72 10.47 5.08
C LEU A 50 3.26 9.96 3.70
N GLN A 51 3.30 10.81 2.67
CA GLN A 51 2.99 10.42 1.29
C GLN A 51 3.96 9.36 0.77
N ASP A 52 5.26 9.50 1.08
CA ASP A 52 6.26 8.53 0.65
C ASP A 52 6.02 7.15 1.28
N MET A 53 5.75 7.10 2.58
CA MET A 53 5.42 5.86 3.28
C MET A 53 4.16 5.17 2.72
N VAL A 54 3.12 5.96 2.43
CA VAL A 54 1.87 5.44 1.84
C VAL A 54 2.10 4.96 0.41
N ARG A 55 2.95 5.65 -0.36
CA ARG A 55 3.29 5.25 -1.73
C ARG A 55 4.02 3.90 -1.74
N GLU A 56 5.00 3.72 -0.87
CA GLU A 56 5.75 2.46 -0.74
C GLU A 56 4.83 1.27 -0.39
N HIS A 57 3.92 1.47 0.57
CA HIS A 57 2.90 0.48 0.91
C HIS A 57 2.01 0.13 -0.29
N ASN A 58 1.51 1.14 -1.01
CA ASN A 58 0.62 0.94 -2.15
C ASN A 58 1.33 0.22 -3.31
N GLN A 59 2.60 0.52 -3.56
CA GLN A 59 3.41 -0.18 -4.54
C GLN A 59 3.55 -1.66 -4.18
N THR A 60 3.84 -1.95 -2.91
CA THR A 60 3.95 -3.33 -2.41
C THR A 60 2.62 -4.09 -2.58
N ALA A 61 1.50 -3.50 -2.17
CA ALA A 61 0.17 -4.09 -2.33
C ALA A 61 -0.19 -4.35 -3.80
N THR A 62 0.18 -3.43 -4.69
CA THR A 62 -0.04 -3.57 -6.14
C THR A 62 0.77 -4.73 -6.71
N VAL A 63 2.06 -4.82 -6.37
CA VAL A 63 2.94 -5.91 -6.84
C VAL A 63 2.44 -7.28 -6.36
N GLU A 64 1.99 -7.39 -5.10
CA GLU A 64 1.40 -8.64 -4.60
C GLU A 64 0.14 -9.05 -5.38
N THR A 65 -0.71 -8.07 -5.70
CA THR A 65 -1.93 -8.31 -6.49
C THR A 65 -1.59 -8.78 -7.90
N LEU A 66 -0.66 -8.12 -8.57
CA LEU A 66 -0.21 -8.49 -9.91
C LEU A 66 0.44 -9.89 -9.93
N ARG A 67 1.27 -10.22 -8.92
CA ARG A 67 1.85 -11.56 -8.79
C ARG A 67 0.77 -12.64 -8.71
N LYS A 68 -0.27 -12.43 -7.90
CA LYS A 68 -1.40 -13.37 -7.81
C LYS A 68 -2.14 -13.51 -9.14
N ALA A 69 -2.37 -12.42 -9.87
CA ALA A 69 -3.01 -12.45 -11.18
C ALA A 69 -2.20 -13.26 -12.21
N VAL A 70 -0.89 -13.03 -12.29
CA VAL A 70 0.00 -13.79 -13.20
C VAL A 70 0.02 -15.28 -12.88
N GLU A 71 0.01 -15.66 -11.60
CA GLU A 71 -0.06 -17.07 -11.20
C GLU A 71 -1.40 -17.72 -11.54
N ILE A 72 -2.50 -16.96 -11.56
CA ILE A 72 -3.81 -17.45 -12.01
C ILE A 72 -3.78 -17.68 -13.52
N GLU A 73 -3.25 -16.76 -14.31
CA GLU A 73 -3.16 -16.91 -15.77
C GLU A 73 -2.34 -18.15 -16.17
N LYS A 74 -1.21 -18.39 -15.51
CA LYS A 74 -0.39 -19.60 -15.74
C LYS A 74 -1.17 -20.90 -15.54
N LYS A 75 -2.07 -20.95 -14.54
CA LYS A 75 -2.90 -22.13 -14.25
C LYS A 75 -4.03 -22.35 -15.25
N HIS A 76 -4.47 -21.29 -15.93
CA HIS A 76 -5.55 -21.33 -16.93
C HIS A 76 -5.03 -21.38 -18.37
N ALA A 77 -3.72 -21.45 -18.58
CA ALA A 77 -3.14 -21.57 -19.91
C ALA A 77 -3.65 -22.87 -20.59
N PRO A 78 -4.31 -22.78 -21.76
CA PRO A 78 -4.77 -23.97 -22.46
C PRO A 78 -3.57 -24.83 -22.88
N ALA A 79 -3.74 -26.15 -22.81
CA ALA A 79 -2.72 -27.10 -23.24
C ALA A 79 -2.29 -26.79 -24.69
N PRO A 80 -0.98 -26.89 -25.02
CA PRO A 80 -0.51 -26.58 -26.36
C PRO A 80 -1.24 -27.46 -27.38
N GLN A 81 -1.96 -26.82 -28.30
CA GLN A 81 -2.63 -27.52 -29.41
C GLN A 81 -1.54 -28.16 -30.29
N LYS A 82 -1.48 -29.49 -30.29
CA LYS A 82 -0.66 -30.24 -31.24
C LYS A 82 -1.29 -30.06 -32.61
N ASN A 83 -0.72 -29.18 -33.43
CA ASN A 83 -1.06 -29.11 -34.85
C ASN A 83 -0.53 -30.38 -35.52
N GLU A 84 -1.41 -31.37 -35.65
CA GLU A 84 -1.18 -32.58 -36.44
C GLU A 84 -1.16 -32.16 -37.91
N ARG A 85 0.05 -32.09 -38.50
CA ARG A 85 0.21 -31.89 -39.94
C ARG A 85 -0.21 -33.18 -40.63
N VAL A 86 -1.28 -33.08 -41.43
CA VAL A 86 -1.69 -34.08 -42.44
C VAL A 86 -0.81 -33.95 -43.67
#